data_AF-A0A6V7UDV0-F1
#
_entry.id   AF-A0A6V7UDV0-F1
#
_cell.length_a   1.000
_cell.length_b   1.000
_cell.length_c   1.000
_cell.angle_alpha   90.00
_cell.angle_beta   90.00
_cell.angle_gamma   90.00
#
_symmetry.space_group_name_H-M   'P 1'
#
loop_
_entity.id
_entity.type
_entity.pdbx_description
1 polymer ?
#
loop_
_entity_poly.entity_id
_entity_poly.type
_entity_poly.pdbx_seq_one_letter_code
_entity_poly.pdbx_strand_id
1 'polypeptide(L)'
;MSIQVKFSNILKIRYLILIISIICMALIFSNCLLLNFTIICMNPVKTELINDLNISLNKYGSQEENDENEFSAIERSLLFSGPAIGSIIGSLIISPLIELFSVRHTITGFCIMSALSTLGIPIGDKIFGFWSIYLMRIIQGTCFAAQYVVVSIVSRKWAPVTSTATFLILTSIHFQFGQLFTMPTAGYFCESNLDGKEYIIQCLH
;
A
#
# COMPACT_ATOMS: atom_id res chain seq x y z
N MET A 1 -31.49 -16.94 -30.91
CA MET A 1 -31.25 -15.58 -30.37
C MET A 1 -31.02 -15.57 -28.86
N SER A 2 -31.84 -16.25 -28.04
CA SER A 2 -31.71 -16.26 -26.56
C SER A 2 -30.35 -16.77 -26.03
N ILE A 3 -29.74 -17.79 -26.67
CA ILE A 3 -28.43 -18.35 -26.25
C ILE A 3 -27.25 -17.40 -26.50
N GLN A 4 -27.26 -16.68 -27.63
CA GLN A 4 -26.22 -15.68 -27.97
C GLN A 4 -26.25 -14.48 -27.02
N VAL A 5 -27.44 -14.03 -26.62
CA VAL A 5 -27.61 -12.97 -25.61
C VAL A 5 -27.13 -13.45 -24.23
N LYS A 6 -27.46 -14.69 -23.84
CA LYS A 6 -27.00 -15.30 -22.58
C LYS A 6 -25.48 -15.42 -22.53
N PHE A 7 -24.85 -15.83 -23.64
CA PHE A 7 -23.40 -15.95 -23.78
C PHE A 7 -22.70 -14.58 -23.76
N SER A 8 -23.25 -13.58 -24.46
CA SER A 8 -22.76 -12.19 -24.41
C SER A 8 -22.81 -11.63 -22.98
N ASN A 9 -23.90 -11.88 -22.24
CA ASN A 9 -24.03 -11.45 -20.85
C ASN A 9 -23.06 -12.17 -19.91
N ILE A 10 -22.77 -13.45 -20.13
CA ILE A 10 -21.77 -14.21 -19.36
C ILE A 10 -20.36 -13.64 -19.58
N LEU A 11 -20.00 -13.31 -20.83
CA LEU A 11 -18.73 -12.67 -21.14
C LEU A 11 -18.61 -11.30 -20.46
N LYS A 12 -19.66 -10.47 -20.53
CA LYS A 12 -19.70 -9.15 -19.87
C LYS A 12 -19.50 -9.26 -18.35
N ILE A 13 -20.13 -10.23 -17.70
CA ILE A 13 -19.98 -10.46 -16.24
C ILE A 13 -18.54 -10.87 -15.90
N ARG A 14 -17.88 -11.72 -16.70
CA ARG A 14 -16.48 -12.11 -16.48
C ARG A 14 -15.53 -10.93 -16.55
N TYR A 15 -15.69 -10.07 -17.56
CA TYR A 15 -14.90 -8.83 -17.68
C TYR A 15 -15.19 -7.85 -16.56
N LEU A 16 -16.45 -7.73 -16.13
CA LEU A 16 -16.83 -6.86 -15.02
C LEU A 16 -16.18 -7.29 -13.70
N ILE A 17 -16.19 -8.59 -13.39
CA ILE A 17 -15.51 -9.13 -12.19
C ILE A 17 -14.00 -8.87 -12.25
N LEU A 18 -13.41 -9.02 -13.44
CA LEU A 18 -11.99 -8.77 -13.65
C LEU A 18 -11.63 -7.29 -13.45
N ILE A 19 -12.41 -6.36 -13.99
CA ILE A 19 -12.23 -4.92 -13.80
C ILE A 19 -12.34 -4.54 -12.32
N ILE A 20 -13.35 -5.05 -11.61
CA ILE A 20 -13.50 -4.80 -10.17
C ILE A 20 -12.29 -5.32 -9.39
N SER A 21 -11.81 -6.52 -9.73
CA SER A 21 -10.62 -7.10 -9.09
C SER A 21 -9.36 -6.26 -9.36
N ILE A 22 -9.20 -5.73 -10.57
CA ILE A 22 -8.07 -4.85 -10.94
C ILE A 22 -8.11 -3.58 -10.10
N ILE A 23 -9.27 -2.92 -10.00
CA ILE A 23 -9.44 -1.69 -9.22
C ILE A 23 -9.14 -1.96 -7.74
N CYS A 24 -9.68 -3.05 -7.19
CA CYS A 24 -9.43 -3.42 -5.79
C CYS A 24 -7.94 -3.67 -5.51
N MET A 25 -7.25 -4.40 -6.39
CA MET A 25 -5.82 -4.65 -6.23
C MET A 25 -4.98 -3.38 -6.45
N ALA A 26 -5.38 -2.52 -7.39
CA ALA A 26 -4.72 -1.24 -7.60
C ALA A 26 -4.82 -0.35 -6.35
N LEU A 27 -5.97 -0.33 -5.66
CA LEU A 27 -6.15 0.43 -4.41
C LEU A 27 -5.27 -0.11 -3.28
N ILE A 28 -5.22 -1.43 -3.07
CA ILE A 28 -4.34 -2.03 -2.05
C ILE A 28 -2.87 -1.69 -2.33
N PHE A 29 -2.45 -1.81 -3.60
CA PHE A 29 -1.09 -1.49 -4.00
C PHE A 29 -0.79 -0.01 -3.81
N SER A 30 -1.71 0.85 -4.24
CA SER A 30 -1.61 2.31 -4.10
C SER A 30 -1.50 2.73 -2.63
N ASN A 31 -2.35 2.20 -1.75
CA ASN A 31 -2.31 2.49 -0.32
C ASN A 31 -0.96 2.10 0.33
N CYS A 32 -0.40 0.94 -0.06
CA CYS A 32 0.89 0.49 0.45
C CYS A 32 2.04 1.42 0.00
N LEU A 33 2.03 1.81 -1.28
CA LEU A 33 3.03 2.70 -1.86
C LEU A 33 2.93 4.13 -1.35
N LEU A 34 1.70 4.63 -1.20
CA LEU A 34 1.45 5.99 -0.72
C LEU A 34 2.10 6.17 0.66
N LEU A 35 1.91 5.20 1.55
CA LEU A 35 2.56 5.18 2.87
C LEU A 35 4.09 5.16 2.78
N ASN A 36 4.67 4.42 1.81
CA ASN A 36 6.12 4.45 1.58
C ASN A 36 6.60 5.87 1.25
N PHE A 37 5.89 6.57 0.37
CA PHE A 37 6.21 7.95 0.00
C PHE A 37 5.96 8.92 1.16
N THR A 38 4.88 8.76 1.92
CA THR A 38 4.62 9.56 3.12
C THR A 38 5.79 9.47 4.11
N ILE A 39 6.34 8.29 4.36
CA ILE A 39 7.50 8.11 5.25
C ILE A 39 8.74 8.84 4.72
N ILE A 40 8.96 8.82 3.39
CA ILE A 40 10.08 9.54 2.76
C ILE A 40 9.89 11.05 2.90
N CYS A 41 8.66 11.53 2.72
CA CYS A 41 8.33 12.96 2.72
C CYS A 41 8.19 13.54 4.12
N MET A 42 8.03 12.71 5.15
CA MET A 42 8.17 13.10 6.54
C MET A 42 9.66 13.28 6.86
N ASN A 43 10.29 14.25 6.19
CA ASN A 43 11.68 14.63 6.40
C ASN A 43 11.75 15.85 7.33
N PRO A 44 12.68 15.91 8.29
CA PRO A 44 12.88 17.09 9.08
C PRO A 44 13.72 18.02 8.20
N VAL A 45 13.07 18.86 7.41
CA VAL A 45 13.72 19.80 6.48
C VAL A 45 14.42 20.95 7.24
N LYS A 46 14.99 20.71 8.43
CA LYS A 46 15.73 21.76 9.16
C LYS A 46 17.16 21.38 9.52
N THR A 47 17.52 20.11 9.70
CA THR A 47 18.83 19.82 10.33
C THR A 47 20.02 19.81 9.35
N GLU A 48 19.84 19.46 8.07
CA GLU A 48 20.99 19.40 7.13
C GLU A 48 21.36 20.76 6.51
N LEU A 49 20.39 21.63 6.19
CA LEU A 49 20.71 22.97 5.65
C LEU A 49 21.30 23.89 6.73
N ILE A 50 20.96 23.64 8.00
CA ILE A 50 21.50 24.40 9.13
C ILE A 50 22.98 24.07 9.36
N ASN A 51 23.45 22.85 9.09
CA ASN A 51 24.85 22.49 9.34
C ASN A 51 25.86 23.17 8.39
N ASP A 52 25.46 23.45 7.14
CA ASP A 52 26.29 24.23 6.21
C ASP A 52 26.25 25.75 6.49
N LEU A 53 25.17 26.24 7.11
CA LEU A 53 25.05 27.63 7.56
C LEU A 53 25.66 27.87 8.97
N ASN A 54 25.80 26.82 9.79
CA ASN A 54 26.27 26.88 11.18
C ASN A 54 27.74 27.31 11.33
N ILE A 55 28.54 27.29 10.26
CA ILE A 55 29.89 27.89 10.30
C ILE A 55 29.80 29.43 10.46
N SER A 56 28.68 30.05 10.07
CA SER A 56 28.54 31.52 10.02
C SER A 56 27.60 32.13 11.07
N LEU A 57 26.84 31.32 11.83
CA LEU A 57 25.73 31.81 12.67
C LEU A 57 25.78 31.40 14.16
N ASN A 58 26.95 31.00 14.67
CA ASN A 58 27.21 30.65 16.09
C ASN A 58 27.03 31.80 17.11
N LYS A 59 26.21 32.82 16.83
CA LYS A 59 26.00 33.98 17.71
C LYS A 59 24.55 34.31 18.05
N TYR A 60 23.56 33.51 17.68
CA TYR A 60 22.19 33.82 18.13
C TYR A 60 21.38 32.56 18.42
N GLY A 61 21.10 32.36 19.71
CA GLY A 61 19.85 31.78 20.16
C GLY A 61 19.74 30.27 20.07
N SER A 62 20.19 29.62 21.14
CA SER A 62 19.58 28.42 21.68
C SER A 62 18.04 28.52 21.69
N GLN A 63 17.39 27.72 20.86
CA GLN A 63 16.03 27.26 21.11
C GLN A 63 15.96 25.80 20.65
N GLU A 64 16.30 24.90 21.58
CA GLU A 64 15.95 23.48 21.51
C GLU A 64 14.42 23.38 21.54
N GLU A 65 13.78 23.39 20.37
CA GLU A 65 12.47 22.77 20.23
C GLU A 65 12.69 21.27 20.15
N ASN A 66 12.45 20.59 21.29
CA ASN A 66 12.29 19.14 21.34
C ASN A 66 11.06 18.77 20.51
N ASP A 67 11.24 18.52 19.21
CA ASP A 67 10.23 17.83 18.41
C ASP A 67 10.28 16.34 18.77
N GLU A 68 9.51 15.97 19.79
CA GLU A 68 9.36 14.61 20.35
C GLU A 68 8.76 13.57 19.37
N ASN A 69 8.75 13.86 18.06
CA ASN A 69 8.13 13.04 17.01
C ASN A 69 9.03 12.82 15.78
N GLU A 70 10.32 13.11 15.88
CA GLU A 70 11.25 12.99 14.76
C GLU A 70 11.76 11.54 14.62
N PHE A 71 11.19 10.78 13.67
CA PHE A 71 11.70 9.44 13.34
C PHE A 71 13.14 9.51 12.84
N SER A 72 14.03 8.69 13.40
CA SER A 72 15.43 8.58 12.99
C SER A 72 15.56 8.06 11.55
N ALA A 73 16.65 8.39 10.86
CA ALA A 73 16.93 7.89 9.50
C ALA A 73 16.89 6.35 9.42
N ILE A 74 17.33 5.67 10.49
CA ILE A 74 17.29 4.20 10.60
C ILE A 74 15.85 3.69 10.72
N GLU A 75 15.02 4.37 11.51
CA GLU A 75 13.61 4.02 11.72
C GLU A 75 12.79 4.14 10.44
N ARG A 76 13.05 5.18 9.64
CA ARG A 76 12.41 5.34 8.32
C ARG A 76 12.83 4.27 7.33
N SER A 77 14.10 3.91 7.32
CA SER A 77 14.63 2.84 6.48
C SER A 77 13.99 1.48 6.83
N LEU A 78 13.76 1.23 8.13
CA LEU A 78 13.01 0.07 8.60
C LEU A 78 11.54 0.14 8.16
N LEU A 79 10.86 1.27 8.36
CA LEU A 79 9.47 1.44 7.93
C LEU A 79 9.28 1.27 6.42
N PHE A 80 10.24 1.71 5.61
CA PHE A 80 10.23 1.54 4.15
C PHE A 80 10.45 0.08 3.72
N SER A 81 11.33 -0.65 4.41
CA SER A 81 11.63 -2.06 4.13
C SER A 81 10.59 -3.05 4.69
N GLY A 82 9.80 -2.64 5.69
CA GLY A 82 8.78 -3.46 6.34
C GLY A 82 7.83 -4.21 5.38
N PRO A 83 7.20 -3.54 4.39
CA PRO A 83 6.34 -4.21 3.41
C PRO A 83 7.04 -5.30 2.60
N ALA A 84 8.34 -5.12 2.28
CA ALA A 84 9.11 -6.13 1.55
C ALA A 84 9.29 -7.39 2.40
N ILE A 85 9.67 -7.23 3.67
CA ILE A 85 9.78 -8.33 4.64
C ILE A 85 8.43 -9.04 4.81
N GLY A 86 7.35 -8.26 4.95
CA GLY A 86 5.99 -8.78 5.02
C GLY A 86 5.58 -9.59 3.78
N SER A 87 6.01 -9.17 2.59
CA SER A 87 5.69 -9.89 1.34
C SER A 87 6.36 -11.26 1.24
N ILE A 88 7.60 -11.39 1.73
CA ILE A 88 8.32 -12.67 1.77
C ILE A 88 7.59 -13.64 2.70
N ILE A 89 7.26 -13.18 3.91
CA ILE A 89 6.52 -13.96 4.91
C ILE A 89 5.12 -14.34 4.37
N GLY A 90 4.42 -13.36 3.81
CA GLY A 90 3.08 -13.55 3.25
C GLY A 90 3.06 -14.57 2.12
N SER A 91 4.08 -14.60 1.26
CA SER A 91 4.19 -15.56 0.16
C SER A 91 4.27 -17.02 0.62
N LEU A 92 4.84 -17.27 1.81
CA LEU A 92 4.89 -18.61 2.40
C LEU A 92 3.56 -19.00 3.03
N ILE A 93 2.90 -18.04 3.70
CA ILE A 93 1.65 -18.27 4.44
C ILE A 93 0.44 -18.37 3.50
N ILE A 94 0.43 -17.64 2.39
CA ILE A 94 -0.72 -17.53 1.48
C ILE A 94 -1.12 -18.87 0.85
N SER A 95 -0.13 -19.70 0.53
CA SER A 95 -0.34 -20.97 -0.20
C SER A 95 -1.20 -21.96 0.59
N PRO A 96 -0.82 -22.37 1.83
CA PRO A 96 -1.68 -23.23 2.64
C PRO A 96 -3.00 -22.53 3.03
N LEU A 97 -3.00 -21.21 3.20
CA LEU A 97 -4.20 -20.48 3.60
C LEU A 97 -5.30 -20.50 2.53
N ILE A 98 -4.95 -20.50 1.24
CA ILE A 98 -5.90 -20.60 0.12
C ILE A 98 -6.42 -22.04 -0.07
N GLU A 99 -5.64 -23.04 0.34
CA GLU A 99 -6.11 -24.43 0.33
C GLU A 99 -7.13 -24.68 1.44
N LEU A 100 -6.92 -24.07 2.62
CA LEU A 100 -7.84 -24.14 3.77
C LEU A 100 -9.09 -23.25 3.59
N PHE A 101 -8.91 -22.02 3.10
CA PHE A 101 -9.98 -21.05 2.92
C PHE A 101 -10.26 -20.78 1.44
N SER A 102 -11.54 -20.81 1.05
CA SER A 102 -11.94 -20.48 -0.30
C SER A 102 -11.41 -19.11 -0.73
N VAL A 103 -10.83 -19.06 -1.93
CA VAL A 103 -10.25 -17.88 -2.60
C VAL A 103 -11.03 -16.58 -2.36
N ARG A 104 -12.37 -16.64 -2.41
CA ARG A 104 -13.23 -15.45 -2.25
C ARG A 104 -13.14 -14.85 -0.84
N HIS A 105 -13.12 -15.69 0.20
CA HIS A 105 -13.01 -15.24 1.58
C HIS A 105 -11.61 -14.72 1.87
N THR A 106 -10.59 -15.40 1.34
CA THR A 106 -9.20 -15.01 1.49
C THR A 106 -8.94 -13.62 0.92
N ILE A 107 -9.42 -13.33 -0.29
CA ILE A 107 -9.29 -12.00 -0.92
C ILE A 107 -9.92 -10.91 -0.05
N THR A 108 -11.17 -11.10 0.37
CA THR A 108 -11.87 -10.10 1.19
C THR A 108 -11.18 -9.91 2.54
N GLY A 109 -10.69 -10.98 3.15
CA GLY A 109 -9.92 -10.92 4.40
C GLY A 109 -8.66 -10.08 4.27
N PHE A 110 -7.87 -10.28 3.21
CA PHE A 110 -6.68 -9.46 2.95
C PHE A 110 -7.01 -7.98 2.65
N CYS A 111 -8.12 -7.70 1.98
CA CYS A 111 -8.58 -6.32 1.76
C CYS A 111 -8.91 -5.62 3.08
N ILE A 112 -9.68 -6.29 3.95
CA ILE A 112 -10.06 -5.76 5.26
C ILE A 112 -8.82 -5.58 6.13
N MET A 113 -7.91 -6.56 6.15
CA MET A 113 -6.68 -6.48 6.92
C MET A 113 -5.79 -5.33 6.45
N SER A 114 -5.67 -5.10 5.15
CA SER A 114 -4.92 -3.96 4.60
C SER A 114 -5.54 -2.61 5.00
N ALA A 115 -6.88 -2.51 4.97
CA ALA A 115 -7.59 -1.31 5.41
C ALA A 115 -7.40 -1.06 6.92
N LEU A 116 -7.51 -2.11 7.75
CA LEU A 116 -7.31 -2.03 9.19
C LEU A 116 -5.86 -1.67 9.54
N SER A 117 -4.87 -2.25 8.86
CA SER A 117 -3.46 -1.87 9.06
C SER A 117 -3.24 -0.40 8.72
N THR A 118 -3.83 0.11 7.63
CA THR A 118 -3.70 1.52 7.23
C THR A 118 -4.36 2.46 8.26
N LEU A 119 -5.57 2.12 8.69
CA LEU A 119 -6.30 2.83 9.75
C LEU A 119 -5.61 2.77 11.12
N GLY A 120 -4.84 1.71 11.36
CA GLY A 120 -4.12 1.47 12.60
C GLY A 120 -2.82 2.25 12.72
N ILE A 121 -2.22 2.73 11.62
CA ILE A 121 -0.96 3.51 11.64
C ILE A 121 -1.04 4.81 12.48
N PRO A 122 -2.05 5.70 12.35
CA PRO A 122 -2.12 6.93 13.14
C PRO A 122 -2.47 6.66 14.61
N ILE A 123 -3.22 5.59 14.86
CA ILE A 123 -3.61 5.16 16.20
C ILE A 123 -2.39 4.53 16.90
N GLY A 124 -1.61 3.75 16.15
CA GLY A 124 -0.41 3.07 16.63
C GLY A 124 0.67 4.03 17.09
N ASP A 125 0.87 5.14 16.36
CA ASP A 125 1.79 6.21 16.76
C ASP A 125 1.46 6.76 18.15
N LYS A 126 0.17 6.99 18.42
CA LYS A 126 -0.30 7.60 19.68
C LYS A 126 -0.23 6.67 20.90
N ILE A 127 -0.36 5.36 20.72
CA ILE A 127 -0.58 4.42 21.84
C ILE A 127 0.66 3.56 22.14
N PHE A 128 1.39 3.11 21.11
CA PHE A 128 2.43 2.08 21.25
C PHE A 128 3.78 2.47 20.62
N GLY A 129 3.88 3.63 19.97
CA GLY A 129 5.11 4.14 19.37
C GLY A 129 5.55 3.39 18.09
N PHE A 130 6.82 3.59 17.72
CA PHE A 130 7.41 3.16 16.45
C PHE A 130 7.20 1.68 16.10
N TRP A 131 7.40 0.77 17.06
CA TRP A 131 7.38 -0.67 16.79
C TRP A 131 6.00 -1.18 16.36
N SER A 132 4.93 -0.55 16.84
CA SER A 132 3.55 -0.88 16.42
C SER A 132 3.31 -0.51 14.96
N ILE A 133 3.78 0.66 14.54
CA ILE A 133 3.71 1.11 13.14
C ILE A 133 4.50 0.13 12.25
N TYR A 134 5.70 -0.25 12.69
CA TYR A 134 6.53 -1.21 11.96
C TYR A 134 5.85 -2.56 11.77
N LEU A 135 5.19 -3.10 12.80
CA LEU A 135 4.40 -4.32 12.67
C LEU A 135 3.23 -4.18 11.69
N MET A 136 2.47 -3.08 11.77
CA MET A 136 1.34 -2.85 10.86
C MET A 136 1.80 -2.79 9.40
N ARG A 137 3.01 -2.27 9.16
CA ARG A 137 3.63 -2.22 7.83
C ARG A 137 4.05 -3.60 7.33
N ILE A 138 4.55 -4.47 8.21
CA ILE A 138 4.82 -5.88 7.87
C ILE A 138 3.49 -6.60 7.53
N ILE A 139 2.45 -6.43 8.33
CA ILE A 139 1.12 -7.03 8.09
C ILE A 139 0.56 -6.55 6.74
N GLN A 140 0.67 -5.25 6.43
CA GLN A 140 0.27 -4.71 5.15
C GLN A 140 1.09 -5.32 3.98
N GLY A 141 2.38 -5.57 4.18
CA GLY A 141 3.23 -6.30 3.23
C GLY A 141 2.76 -7.72 2.95
N THR A 142 2.19 -8.42 3.94
CA THR A 142 1.61 -9.76 3.71
C THR A 142 0.40 -9.71 2.77
N CYS A 143 -0.38 -8.62 2.83
CA CYS A 143 -1.50 -8.38 1.91
C CYS A 143 -1.02 -8.16 0.48
N PHE A 144 0.16 -7.54 0.30
CA PHE A 144 0.79 -7.34 -1.01
C PHE A 144 1.14 -8.68 -1.68
N ALA A 145 1.67 -9.65 -0.93
CA ALA A 145 1.95 -10.98 -1.46
C ALA A 145 0.69 -11.70 -1.98
N ALA A 146 -0.45 -11.50 -1.31
CA ALA A 146 -1.72 -12.10 -1.72
C ALA A 146 -2.14 -11.68 -3.14
N GLN A 147 -1.78 -10.47 -3.58
CA GLN A 147 -2.17 -9.94 -4.89
C GLN A 147 -1.67 -10.81 -6.04
N TYR A 148 -0.42 -11.27 -5.98
CA TYR A 148 0.19 -12.13 -7.01
C TYR A 148 -0.57 -13.45 -7.18
N VAL A 149 -1.02 -14.03 -6.06
CA VAL A 149 -1.78 -15.28 -6.07
C VAL A 149 -3.18 -15.06 -6.63
N VAL A 150 -3.81 -13.94 -6.29
CA VAL A 150 -5.15 -13.60 -6.77
C VAL A 150 -5.16 -13.33 -8.28
N VAL A 151 -4.16 -12.61 -8.81
CA VAL A 151 -3.96 -12.44 -10.26
C VAL A 151 -3.96 -13.80 -10.96
N SER A 152 -3.24 -14.75 -10.39
CA SER A 152 -3.11 -16.11 -10.91
C SER A 152 -4.43 -16.89 -10.86
N ILE A 153 -5.17 -16.80 -9.76
CA ILE A 153 -6.43 -17.54 -9.59
C ILE A 153 -7.56 -16.93 -10.41
N VAL A 154 -7.70 -15.60 -10.41
CA VAL A 154 -8.74 -14.89 -11.17
C VAL A 154 -8.60 -15.21 -12.65
N SER A 155 -7.37 -15.19 -13.16
CA SER A 155 -7.10 -15.49 -14.56
C SER A 155 -7.40 -16.94 -14.91
N ARG A 156 -7.09 -17.91 -14.05
CA ARG A 156 -7.42 -19.33 -14.34
C ARG A 156 -8.91 -19.64 -14.19
N LYS A 157 -9.61 -19.01 -13.24
CA LYS A 157 -11.00 -19.36 -12.90
C LYS A 157 -12.02 -18.68 -13.79
N TRP A 158 -11.73 -17.46 -14.25
CA TRP A 158 -12.69 -16.63 -14.99
C TRP A 158 -12.33 -16.45 -16.47
N ALA A 159 -11.09 -16.74 -16.88
CA ALA A 159 -10.73 -16.67 -18.30
C ALA A 159 -11.30 -17.86 -19.09
N PRO A 160 -11.63 -17.65 -20.39
CA PRO A 160 -11.72 -18.74 -21.33
C PRO A 160 -10.38 -19.47 -21.41
N VAL A 161 -10.38 -20.81 -21.50
CA VAL A 161 -9.17 -21.63 -21.57
C VAL A 161 -8.21 -21.14 -22.68
N THR A 162 -8.76 -20.72 -23.81
CA THR A 162 -8.04 -20.17 -24.98
C THR A 162 -7.39 -18.81 -24.74
N SER A 163 -7.84 -18.02 -23.77
CA SER A 163 -7.41 -16.62 -23.56
C SER A 163 -6.89 -16.34 -22.15
N THR A 164 -6.46 -17.38 -21.42
CA THR A 164 -5.95 -17.27 -20.04
C THR A 164 -4.77 -16.30 -19.94
N ALA A 165 -3.87 -16.29 -20.91
CA ALA A 165 -2.72 -15.38 -20.95
C ALA A 165 -3.15 -13.91 -21.06
N THR A 166 -4.16 -13.60 -21.87
CA THR A 166 -4.71 -12.25 -22.01
C THR A 166 -5.32 -11.76 -20.71
N PHE A 167 -6.03 -12.63 -19.99
CA PHE A 167 -6.60 -12.32 -18.68
C PHE A 167 -5.51 -12.09 -17.62
N LEU A 168 -4.41 -12.85 -17.65
CA LEU A 168 -3.25 -12.62 -16.78
C LEU A 168 -2.65 -11.23 -17.02
N ILE A 169 -2.36 -10.90 -18.29
CA ILE A 169 -1.79 -9.59 -18.65
C ILE A 169 -2.72 -8.45 -18.24
N LEU A 170 -4.01 -8.56 -18.56
CA LEU A 170 -5.01 -7.54 -18.22
C LEU A 170 -5.12 -7.34 -16.71
N THR A 171 -5.05 -8.42 -15.93
CA THR A 171 -5.08 -8.31 -14.47
C THR A 171 -3.80 -7.68 -13.91
N SER A 172 -2.63 -7.96 -14.50
CA SER A 172 -1.34 -7.39 -14.07
C SER A 172 -1.21 -5.87 -14.27
N ILE A 173 -2.07 -5.27 -15.08
CA ILE A 173 -2.10 -3.81 -15.30
C ILE A 173 -2.38 -3.02 -14.02
N HIS A 174 -2.94 -3.65 -12.98
CA HIS A 174 -3.16 -3.00 -11.68
C HIS A 174 -1.90 -2.38 -11.06
N PHE A 175 -0.70 -2.95 -11.30
CA PHE A 175 0.55 -2.36 -10.80
C PHE A 175 0.79 -0.99 -11.43
N GLN A 176 0.61 -0.87 -12.74
CA GLN A 176 0.82 0.39 -13.45
C GLN A 176 -0.23 1.43 -13.09
N PHE A 177 -1.50 1.02 -12.99
CA PHE A 177 -2.58 1.91 -12.56
C PHE A 177 -2.37 2.40 -11.13
N GLY A 178 -1.94 1.52 -10.21
CA GLY A 178 -1.64 1.92 -8.83
C GLY A 178 -0.55 2.98 -8.77
N GLN A 179 0.55 2.81 -9.51
CA GLN A 179 1.64 3.80 -9.57
C GLN A 179 1.20 5.12 -10.22
N LEU A 180 0.40 5.05 -11.29
CA LEU A 180 -0.10 6.21 -12.02
C LEU A 180 -0.87 7.18 -11.11
N PHE A 181 -1.67 6.65 -10.19
CA PHE A 181 -2.38 7.47 -9.21
C PHE A 181 -1.50 7.85 -8.01
N THR A 182 -0.67 6.93 -7.54
CA THR A 182 0.11 7.16 -6.30
C THR A 182 1.19 8.21 -6.50
N MET A 183 1.88 8.23 -7.64
CA MET A 183 3.03 9.11 -7.84
C MET A 183 2.66 10.61 -7.83
N PRO A 184 1.65 11.09 -8.59
CA PRO A 184 1.24 12.49 -8.53
C PRO A 184 0.64 12.86 -7.17
N THR A 185 -0.14 11.95 -6.58
CA THR A 185 -0.80 12.13 -5.29
C THR A 185 0.24 12.28 -4.18
N ALA A 186 1.25 11.42 -4.16
CA ALA A 186 2.39 11.53 -3.25
C ALA A 186 3.12 12.86 -3.44
N GLY A 187 3.43 13.27 -4.67
CA GLY A 187 4.11 14.53 -4.95
C GLY A 187 3.36 15.76 -4.40
N TYR A 188 2.05 15.83 -4.63
CA TYR A 188 1.19 16.90 -4.08
C TYR A 188 1.22 16.91 -2.54
N PHE A 189 1.22 15.72 -1.92
CA PHE A 189 1.24 15.58 -0.46
C PHE A 189 2.60 15.89 0.17
N CYS A 190 3.69 15.66 -0.55
CA CYS A 190 5.03 15.99 -0.08
C CYS A 190 5.30 17.50 -0.08
N GLU A 191 4.56 18.28 -0.87
CA GLU A 191 4.66 19.74 -0.93
C GLU A 191 3.73 20.46 0.07
N SER A 192 2.62 19.81 0.47
CA SER A 192 1.71 20.40 1.44
C SER A 192 2.34 20.47 2.84
N ASN A 193 2.38 21.67 3.44
CA ASN A 193 2.88 21.94 4.79
C ASN A 193 1.99 21.37 5.93
N LEU A 194 1.25 20.28 5.69
CA LEU A 194 0.53 19.57 6.74
C LEU A 194 1.45 18.52 7.34
N ASP A 195 1.81 18.69 8.61
CA ASP A 195 2.59 17.73 9.37
C ASP A 195 2.03 16.31 9.16
N GLY A 196 2.89 15.37 8.77
CA GLY A 196 2.51 14.04 8.25
C GLY A 196 1.64 13.16 9.17
N LYS A 197 1.26 13.66 10.35
CA LYS A 197 0.31 13.07 11.30
C LYS A 197 -1.16 13.34 10.96
N GLU A 198 -1.50 14.48 10.35
CA GLU A 198 -2.87 14.77 9.89
C GLU A 198 -3.24 13.95 8.64
N TYR A 199 -2.23 13.49 7.89
CA TYR A 199 -2.37 12.83 6.61
C TYR A 199 -2.99 11.43 6.64
N ILE A 200 -2.69 10.65 7.68
CA ILE A 200 -3.23 9.28 7.78
C ILE A 200 -4.76 9.32 8.02
N ILE A 201 -5.29 10.44 8.54
CA ILE A 201 -6.72 10.68 8.74
C ILE A 201 -7.39 11.13 7.43
N GLN A 202 -6.69 11.91 6.59
CA GLN A 202 -7.25 12.50 5.37
C GLN A 202 -7.31 11.54 4.17
N CYS A 203 -6.51 10.47 4.17
CA CYS A 203 -6.59 9.40 3.16
C CYS A 203 -7.85 8.52 3.26
N LEU A 204 -8.69 8.70 4.28
CA LEU A 204 -9.90 7.90 4.48
C LEU A 204 -11.20 8.60 4.01
N HIS A 205 -11.09 9.72 3.29
CA HIS A 205 -12.23 10.49 2.79
C HIS A 205 -12.06 10.85 1.31
#